data_AF-A0A920NFG1-F1
#
_entry.id   AF-A0A920NFG1-F1
#
_cell.length_a   1.000
_cell.length_b   1.000
_cell.length_c   1.000
_cell.angle_alpha   90.00
_cell.angle_beta   90.00
_cell.angle_gamma   90.00
#
_symmetry.space_group_name_H-M   'P 1'
#
loop_
_entity.id
_entity.type
_entity.pdbx_description
1 polymer ?
#
loop_
_entity_poly.entity_id
_entity_poly.type
_entity_poly.pdbx_seq_one_letter_code
_entity_poly.pdbx_strand_id
1 'polypeptide(L)'
;MVTDLPVILFSAGTIAFLHTILGPDHYLPFVAMSKSGQWSLRKTSIVTILCGSGHVLSSVLLGVAGVGFGVALSNITFLQSIRGNLAAWALIAFGLVYSIWGIRIEIRNRPHKHFHSHDHGFKA
;
A
#
# COMPACT_ATOMS: atom_id res chain seq x y z
N MET A 1 -26.63 -16.80 8.93
CA MET A 1 -26.70 -15.33 9.02
C MET A 1 -26.01 -14.75 10.27
N VAL A 2 -25.75 -15.50 11.36
CA VAL A 2 -25.04 -14.98 12.55
C VAL A 2 -23.49 -15.13 12.44
N THR A 3 -23.00 -15.86 11.43
CA THR A 3 -21.58 -16.20 11.26
C THR A 3 -20.78 -15.24 10.38
N ASP A 4 -21.43 -14.35 9.63
CA ASP A 4 -20.76 -13.55 8.58
C ASP A 4 -20.13 -12.28 9.15
N LEU A 5 -20.80 -11.63 10.10
CA LEU A 5 -20.29 -10.40 10.72
C LEU A 5 -18.95 -10.61 11.46
N PRO A 6 -18.77 -11.67 12.29
CA PRO A 6 -17.47 -11.94 12.91
C PRO A 6 -16.36 -12.18 11.88
N VAL A 7 -16.65 -12.91 10.81
CA VAL A 7 -15.66 -13.23 9.76
C VAL A 7 -15.25 -11.97 8.99
N ILE A 8 -16.22 -11.11 8.63
CA ILE A 8 -15.94 -9.86 7.92
C ILE A 8 -15.15 -8.90 8.81
N LEU A 9 -15.55 -8.74 10.08
CA LEU A 9 -14.82 -7.86 11.02
C LEU A 9 -13.40 -8.37 11.27
N PHE A 10 -13.23 -9.68 11.45
CA PHE A 10 -11.92 -10.29 11.64
C PHE A 10 -11.03 -10.11 10.41
N SER A 11 -11.55 -10.38 9.22
CA SER A 11 -10.81 -10.25 7.97
C SER A 11 -10.44 -8.79 7.69
N ALA A 12 -11.41 -7.88 7.81
CA ALA A 12 -11.20 -6.44 7.62
C ALA A 12 -10.18 -5.90 8.63
N GLY A 13 -10.30 -6.25 9.91
CA GLY A 13 -9.36 -5.85 10.96
C GLY A 13 -7.95 -6.40 10.72
N THR A 14 -7.83 -7.65 10.30
CA THR A 14 -6.52 -8.28 10.01
C THR A 14 -5.84 -7.60 8.82
N ILE A 15 -6.57 -7.40 7.72
CA ILE A 15 -6.04 -6.69 6.55
C ILE A 15 -5.68 -5.25 6.92
N ALA A 16 -6.55 -4.56 7.67
CA ALA A 16 -6.33 -3.19 8.13
C ALA A 16 -5.04 -3.07 8.96
N PHE A 17 -4.83 -4.00 9.88
CA PHE A 17 -3.65 -4.03 10.73
C PHE A 17 -2.37 -4.38 9.94
N LEU A 18 -2.41 -5.48 9.18
CA LEU A 18 -1.23 -5.97 8.46
C LEU A 18 -0.77 -4.99 7.38
N HIS A 19 -1.68 -4.40 6.59
CA HIS A 19 -1.26 -3.43 5.57
C HIS A 19 -0.69 -2.15 6.19
N THR A 20 -1.19 -1.70 7.35
CA THR A 20 -0.67 -0.51 8.02
C THR A 20 0.74 -0.75 8.57
N ILE A 21 1.01 -1.94 9.11
CA ILE A 21 2.35 -2.28 9.63
C ILE A 21 3.34 -2.57 8.51
N LEU A 22 2.92 -3.34 7.50
CA LEU A 22 3.79 -3.77 6.41
C LEU A 22 3.99 -2.67 5.36
N GLY A 23 3.02 -1.78 5.20
CA GLY A 23 3.02 -0.66 4.27
C GLY A 23 3.69 0.58 4.89
N PRO A 24 4.89 0.99 4.43
CA PRO A 24 5.54 2.19 4.93
C PRO A 24 4.75 3.46 4.60
N ASP A 25 3.89 3.42 3.59
CA ASP A 25 3.08 4.54 3.11
C ASP A 25 2.06 5.06 4.14
N HIS A 26 1.68 4.25 5.12
CA HIS A 26 0.68 4.63 6.12
C HIS A 26 1.26 5.20 7.42
N TYR A 27 2.53 4.94 7.75
CA TYR A 27 3.17 5.47 8.95
C TYR A 27 4.36 6.40 8.67
N LEU A 28 5.13 6.13 7.61
CA LEU A 28 6.37 6.87 7.33
C LEU A 28 6.15 8.37 7.12
N PRO A 29 5.09 8.83 6.41
CA PRO A 29 4.85 10.26 6.25
C PRO A 29 4.62 10.97 7.60
N PHE A 30 3.87 10.36 8.52
CA PHE A 30 3.61 10.94 9.84
C PHE A 30 4.85 10.97 10.71
N VAL A 31 5.68 9.92 10.65
CA VAL A 31 6.97 9.90 11.35
C VAL A 31 7.91 10.98 10.82
N ALA A 32 7.99 11.13 9.50
CA ALA A 32 8.82 12.15 8.86
C ALA A 32 8.35 13.58 9.23
N MET A 33 7.05 13.86 9.16
CA MET A 33 6.46 15.14 9.58
C MET A 33 6.67 15.42 11.08
N SER A 34 6.47 14.40 11.93
CA SER A 34 6.69 14.52 13.37
C SER A 34 8.14 14.85 13.69
N LYS A 35 9.09 14.24 12.97
CA LYS A 35 10.52 14.45 13.19
C LYS A 35 10.98 15.82 12.69
N SER A 36 10.56 16.25 11.50
CA SER A 36 10.91 17.56 10.95
C SER A 36 10.26 18.71 11.73
N GLY A 37 9.02 18.52 12.17
CA GLY A 37 8.27 19.52 12.94
C GLY A 37 8.52 19.51 14.45
N GLN A 38 9.39 18.61 14.96
CA GLN A 38 9.63 18.40 16.40
C GLN A 38 8.33 18.23 17.21
N TRP A 39 7.37 17.48 16.67
CA TRP A 39 6.09 17.28 17.34
C TRP A 39 6.23 16.38 18.57
N SER A 40 5.48 16.71 19.63
CA SER A 40 5.29 15.81 20.76
C SER A 40 4.50 14.58 20.34
N LEU A 41 4.70 13.44 21.01
CA LEU A 41 3.95 12.21 20.74
C LEU A 41 2.44 12.44 20.75
N ARG A 42 1.94 13.28 21.65
CA ARG A 42 0.52 13.63 21.72
C ARG A 42 0.02 14.30 20.44
N LYS A 43 0.77 15.27 19.89
CA LYS A 43 0.41 15.95 18.65
C LYS A 43 0.44 14.97 17.47
N THR A 44 1.47 14.15 17.38
CA THR A 44 1.60 13.13 16.33
C THR A 44 0.43 12.16 16.37
N SER A 45 0.10 11.60 17.54
CA SER A 45 -1.04 10.68 17.68
C SER A 45 -2.36 11.32 17.30
N ILE A 46 -2.64 12.56 17.72
CA ILE A 46 -3.89 13.26 17.37
C ILE A 46 -3.98 13.47 15.85
N VAL A 47 -2.92 13.97 15.23
CA VAL A 47 -2.89 14.22 13.78
C VAL A 47 -3.07 12.91 13.00
N THR A 48 -2.35 11.84 13.39
CA THR A 48 -2.47 10.53 12.75
C THR A 48 -3.89 9.95 12.90
N ILE A 49 -4.51 10.05 14.08
CA ILE A 49 -5.89 9.56 14.30
C ILE A 49 -6.90 10.34 13.47
N LEU A 50 -6.79 11.67 13.43
CA LEU A 50 -7.70 12.51 12.64
C LEU A 50 -7.56 12.22 11.14
N CYS A 51 -6.33 12.14 10.64
CA CYS A 51 -6.07 11.86 9.24
C CYS A 51 -6.51 10.43 8.86
N GLY A 52 -6.17 9.43 9.67
CA GLY A 52 -6.60 8.05 9.48
C GLY A 52 -8.13 7.91 9.50
N SER A 53 -8.81 8.58 10.44
CA SER A 53 -10.28 8.59 10.48
C SER A 53 -10.87 9.21 9.22
N GLY A 54 -10.33 10.35 8.76
CA GLY A 54 -10.73 10.99 7.51
C GLY A 54 -10.49 10.10 6.28
N HIS A 55 -9.35 9.43 6.23
CA HIS A 55 -9.00 8.49 5.18
C HIS A 55 -9.97 7.29 5.11
N VAL A 56 -10.27 6.67 6.26
CA VAL A 56 -11.22 5.54 6.32
C VAL A 56 -12.64 6.00 5.99
N LEU A 57 -13.12 7.09 6.58
CA LEU A 57 -14.47 7.60 6.34
C LEU A 57 -14.68 8.02 4.89
N SER A 58 -13.70 8.70 4.27
CA SER A 58 -13.78 9.05 2.84
C SER A 58 -13.83 7.81 1.96
N SER A 59 -13.07 6.77 2.28
CA SER A 59 -13.11 5.49 1.55
C SER A 59 -14.47 4.81 1.68
N VAL A 60 -15.07 4.80 2.88
CA VAL A 60 -16.43 4.27 3.11
C VAL A 60 -17.47 5.07 2.32
N LEU A 61 -17.40 6.40 2.35
CA LEU A 61 -18.31 7.27 1.60
C LEU A 61 -18.22 7.03 0.09
N LEU A 62 -17.00 6.95 -0.45
CA LEU A 62 -16.79 6.60 -1.85
C LEU A 62 -17.29 5.20 -2.19
N GLY A 63 -17.12 4.23 -1.28
CA GLY A 63 -17.65 2.88 -1.42
C GLY A 63 -19.18 2.86 -1.50
N VAL A 64 -19.86 3.57 -0.59
CA VAL A 64 -21.32 3.71 -0.59
C VAL A 64 -21.81 4.41 -1.86
N ALA A 65 -21.17 5.52 -2.25
CA ALA A 65 -21.48 6.21 -3.51
C ALA A 65 -21.29 5.27 -4.72
N GLY A 66 -20.20 4.51 -4.73
CA GLY A 66 -19.89 3.51 -5.76
C GLY A 66 -20.93 2.40 -5.84
N VAL A 67 -21.46 1.92 -4.71
CA VAL A 67 -22.59 0.97 -4.69
C VAL A 67 -23.85 1.62 -5.28
N GLY A 68 -24.15 2.86 -4.90
CA GLY A 68 -25.29 3.61 -5.46
C GLY A 68 -25.20 3.74 -6.99
N PHE A 69 -24.04 4.16 -7.50
CA PHE A 69 -23.78 4.18 -8.94
C PHE A 69 -23.81 2.78 -9.58
N GLY A 70 -23.30 1.77 -8.89
CA GLY A 70 -23.31 0.38 -9.33
C GLY A 70 -24.72 -0.19 -9.50
N VAL A 71 -25.64 0.17 -8.59
CA VAL A 71 -27.07 -0.16 -8.70
C VAL A 71 -27.70 0.59 -9.87
N ALA A 72 -27.42 1.89 -10.04
CA ALA A 72 -27.92 2.67 -11.17
C ALA A 72 -27.43 2.12 -12.54
N LEU A 73 -26.20 1.61 -12.58
CA LEU A 73 -25.57 1.03 -13.77
C LEU A 73 -25.84 -0.47 -13.94
N SER A 74 -26.55 -1.12 -13.02
CA SER A 74 -26.82 -2.57 -13.06
C SER A 74 -27.56 -3.04 -14.31
N ASN A 75 -28.21 -2.12 -15.02
CA ASN A 75 -28.85 -2.36 -16.32
C ASN A 75 -27.87 -2.45 -17.50
N ILE A 76 -26.57 -2.14 -17.32
CA ILE A 76 -25.53 -2.26 -18.35
C ILE A 76 -24.65 -3.49 -18.06
N THR A 77 -25.21 -4.67 -18.30
CA THR A 77 -24.59 -5.98 -18.03
C THR A 77 -23.31 -6.24 -18.84
N PHE A 78 -23.18 -5.64 -20.03
CA PHE A 78 -21.99 -5.78 -20.89
C PHE A 78 -20.72 -5.14 -20.30
N LEU A 79 -20.83 -3.96 -19.67
CA LEU A 79 -19.66 -3.29 -19.08
C LEU A 79 -19.21 -3.95 -17.77
N GLN A 80 -20.16 -4.49 -17.00
CA GLN A 80 -19.83 -5.21 -15.77
C GLN A 80 -19.10 -6.55 -16.06
N SER A 81 -19.50 -7.28 -17.11
CA SER A 81 -18.89 -8.57 -17.45
C SER A 81 -17.45 -8.43 -17.97
N ILE A 82 -17.13 -7.33 -18.66
CA ILE A 82 -15.78 -7.09 -19.20
C ILE A 82 -14.84 -6.53 -18.13
N ARG A 83 -15.32 -5.69 -17.21
CA ARG A 83 -14.47 -5.00 -16.21
C ARG A 83 -13.63 -5.98 -15.39
N GLY A 84 -14.25 -7.03 -14.86
CA GLY A 84 -13.57 -8.02 -14.03
C GLY A 84 -12.49 -8.78 -14.81
N ASN A 85 -12.83 -9.23 -16.01
CA ASN A 85 -11.89 -9.96 -16.87
C ASN A 85 -10.71 -9.06 -17.30
N LEU A 86 -10.99 -7.81 -17.69
CA LEU A 86 -9.97 -6.84 -18.08
C LEU A 86 -9.00 -6.54 -16.92
N ALA A 87 -9.51 -6.31 -15.70
CA ALA A 87 -8.69 -6.06 -14.53
C ALA A 87 -7.78 -7.26 -14.20
N ALA A 88 -8.32 -8.49 -14.30
CA ALA A 88 -7.55 -9.71 -14.07
C ALA A 88 -6.42 -9.85 -15.09
N TRP A 89 -6.71 -9.71 -16.39
CA TRP A 89 -5.69 -9.77 -17.44
C TRP A 89 -4.64 -8.67 -17.31
N ALA A 90 -5.05 -7.45 -16.95
CA ALA A 90 -4.12 -6.33 -16.72
C ALA A 90 -3.17 -6.61 -15.56
N LEU A 91 -3.66 -7.14 -14.43
CA LEU A 91 -2.85 -7.51 -13.28
C LEU A 91 -1.87 -8.64 -13.59
N ILE A 92 -2.33 -9.67 -14.30
CA ILE A 92 -1.46 -10.79 -14.74
C ILE A 92 -0.34 -10.28 -15.66
N ALA A 93 -0.70 -9.50 -16.68
CA ALA A 93 0.27 -8.94 -17.62
C ALA A 93 1.28 -8.04 -16.91
N PHE A 94 0.81 -7.14 -16.05
CA PHE A 94 1.67 -6.25 -15.27
C PHE A 94 2.63 -7.03 -14.36
N GLY A 95 2.12 -8.02 -13.63
CA GLY A 95 2.93 -8.88 -12.76
C GLY A 95 4.02 -9.61 -13.54
N LEU A 96 3.67 -10.25 -14.66
CA LEU A 96 4.64 -10.97 -15.50
C LEU A 96 5.72 -10.04 -16.06
N VAL A 97 5.34 -8.87 -16.58
CA VAL A 97 6.30 -7.89 -17.11
C VAL A 97 7.25 -7.42 -16.01
N TYR A 98 6.72 -7.07 -14.83
CA TYR A 98 7.53 -6.60 -13.71
C TYR A 98 8.45 -7.69 -13.15
N SER A 99 7.97 -8.93 -13.05
CA SER A 99 8.79 -10.08 -12.64
C SER A 99 9.93 -10.36 -13.63
N ILE A 100 9.66 -10.38 -14.93
CA ILE A 100 10.70 -10.56 -15.96
C ILE A 100 11.71 -9.41 -15.91
N TRP A 101 11.24 -8.18 -15.75
CA TRP A 101 12.11 -7.01 -15.62
C TRP A 101 12.99 -7.07 -14.37
N GLY A 102 12.42 -7.41 -13.21
CA GLY A 102 13.15 -7.59 -11.95
C GLY A 102 14.21 -8.68 -12.04
N ILE A 103 13.88 -9.85 -12.60
CA ILE A 103 14.85 -10.94 -12.82
C ILE A 103 15.97 -10.48 -13.77
N ARG A 104 15.65 -9.76 -14.84
CA ARG A 104 16.66 -9.23 -15.77
C ARG A 104 17.59 -8.22 -15.11
N ILE A 105 17.07 -7.39 -14.21
CA ILE A 105 17.87 -6.40 -13.49
C ILE A 105 18.84 -7.08 -12.53
N GLU A 106 18.37 -8.09 -11.80
CA GLU A 106 19.20 -8.86 -10.87
C GLU A 106 20.32 -9.61 -11.60
N ILE A 107 20.00 -10.25 -12.73
CA ILE A 107 20.99 -10.96 -13.54
C ILE A 107 22.02 -10.01 -14.18
N ARG A 108 21.66 -8.77 -14.50
CA ARG A 108 22.58 -7.76 -15.09
C ARG A 108 23.38 -6.99 -14.05
N ASN A 109 22.94 -6.92 -12.80
CA ASN A 109 23.69 -6.30 -11.70
C ASN A 109 24.87 -7.20 -11.29
N ARG A 110 25.98 -7.07 -12.02
CA ARG A 110 27.29 -7.56 -11.61
C ARG A 110 27.66 -6.87 -10.27
N PRO A 111 28.14 -7.59 -9.24
CA PRO A 111 28.65 -6.93 -8.04
C PRO A 111 29.84 -6.05 -8.41
N HIS A 112 29.71 -4.74 -8.21
CA HIS A 112 30.84 -3.82 -8.28
C HIS A 112 31.81 -4.18 -7.14
N LYS A 113 32.95 -4.81 -7.49
CA LYS A 113 34.07 -4.99 -6.56
C LYS A 113 34.74 -3.62 -6.38
N HIS A 114 34.46 -2.94 -5.28
CA HIS A 114 35.31 -1.84 -4.84
C HIS A 114 36.59 -2.42 -4.24
N PHE A 115 37.73 -2.12 -4.86
CA PHE A 115 39.04 -2.39 -4.28
C PHE A 115 39.26 -1.34 -3.18
N HIS A 116 39.13 -1.72 -1.91
CA HIS A 116 39.54 -0.86 -0.80
C HIS A 116 41.06 -1.00 -0.60
N SER A 117 41.81 0.01 -1.02
CA SER A 117 43.22 0.16 -0.62
C SER A 117 43.25 0.87 0.72
N HIS A 118 43.47 0.12 1.80
CA HIS A 118 43.77 0.71 3.11
C HIS A 118 45.25 1.07 3.15
N ASP A 119 45.58 2.32 2.83
CA ASP A 119 46.91 2.86 3.10
C ASP A 119 46.96 3.25 4.57
N HIS A 120 47.43 2.32 5.42
CA HIS A 120 47.71 2.58 6.83
C HIS A 120 49.04 3.34 6.94
N GLY A 121 48.99 4.66 6.73
CA GLY A 121 50.09 5.56 7.05
C GLY A 121 50.22 5.75 8.55
N PHE A 122 51.13 5.00 9.18
CA PHE A 122 51.69 5.30 10.50
C PHE A 122 53.19 5.59 10.37
N LYS A 123 53.68 6.47 11.25
CA LYS A 123 55.04 6.99 11.49
C LYS A 123 55.21 8.44 10.99
N ALA A 124 55.59 9.43 11.80
CA ALA A 124 56.26 9.44 13.11
C ALA A 124 55.72 10.59 13.99
#